data_AF-A0A496Z9W7-F1
#
_entry.id   AF-A0A496Z9W7-F1
#
_cell.length_a   1.000
_cell.length_b   1.000
_cell.length_c   1.000
_cell.angle_alpha   90.00
_cell.angle_beta   90.00
_cell.angle_gamma   90.00
#
_symmetry.space_group_name_H-M   'P 1'
#
loop_
_entity.id
_entity.type
_entity.pdbx_description
1 polymer ?
#
loop_
_entity_poly.entity_id
_entity_poly.type
_entity_poly.pdbx_seq_one_letter_code
_entity_poly.pdbx_strand_id
1 'polypeptide(L)'
;MLNCSDIIMCKREKQMIMATIRMIADSGNIDEVIEILSSVKRQTEGKSDCISCLIHQEVNSENHITYKEIWENQEQLNKHIRSNLYQKILITIDMSSQAPVIQFFTISHIAGIELIETALE
;
A
#
# COMPACT_ATOMS: atom_id res chain seq x y z
N MET A 1 21.05 -27.31 -21.32
CA MET A 1 19.67 -27.15 -21.84
C MET A 1 18.78 -26.90 -20.64
N LEU A 2 18.33 -25.66 -20.44
CA LEU A 2 17.34 -25.34 -19.41
C LEU A 2 16.01 -26.00 -19.82
N ASN A 3 15.38 -26.75 -18.92
CA ASN A 3 14.19 -27.51 -19.21
C ASN A 3 12.98 -26.56 -19.37
N CYS A 4 11.97 -26.94 -20.13
CA CYS A 4 10.74 -26.14 -20.29
C CYS A 4 10.10 -25.86 -18.92
N SER A 5 10.23 -26.81 -17.98
CA SER A 5 9.84 -26.67 -16.57
C SER A 5 10.59 -25.54 -15.82
N ASP A 6 11.86 -25.32 -16.13
CA ASP A 6 12.69 -24.27 -15.49
C ASP A 6 12.30 -22.87 -16.02
N ILE A 7 11.90 -22.79 -17.30
CA ILE A 7 11.39 -21.57 -17.93
C ILE A 7 9.97 -21.24 -17.42
N ILE A 8 9.13 -22.26 -17.20
CA ILE A 8 7.77 -22.13 -16.66
C ILE A 8 7.78 -21.69 -15.19
N MET A 9 8.76 -22.12 -14.39
CA MET A 9 8.94 -21.64 -13.01
C MET A 9 9.47 -20.20 -12.92
N CYS A 10 10.16 -19.70 -13.97
CA CYS A 10 10.73 -18.35 -14.01
C CYS A 10 9.75 -17.25 -14.45
N LYS A 11 8.54 -17.60 -14.91
CA LYS A 11 7.53 -16.61 -15.34
C LYS A 11 6.22 -16.74 -14.56
N ARG A 12 6.31 -16.95 -13.24
CA ARG A 12 5.21 -16.55 -12.36
C ARG A 12 5.21 -15.02 -12.41
N GLU A 13 4.35 -14.44 -13.26
CA GLU A 13 4.14 -13.00 -13.26
C GLU A 13 3.89 -12.58 -11.82
N LYS A 14 4.84 -11.83 -11.27
CA LYS A 14 4.81 -11.35 -9.90
C LYS A 14 3.56 -10.48 -9.79
N GLN A 15 2.54 -10.99 -9.11
CA GLN A 15 1.28 -10.28 -8.95
C GLN A 15 1.49 -9.12 -7.99
N MET A 16 1.33 -7.90 -8.48
CA MET A 16 1.37 -6.70 -7.65
C MET A 16 0.25 -6.74 -6.61
N ILE A 17 0.57 -6.26 -5.42
CA ILE A 17 -0.39 -6.23 -4.30
C ILE A 17 -0.59 -4.79 -3.88
N MET A 18 -1.85 -4.35 -3.82
CA MET A 18 -2.23 -3.10 -3.19
C MET A 18 -2.67 -3.37 -1.75
N ALA A 19 -2.07 -2.69 -0.79
CA ALA A 19 -2.50 -2.68 0.60
C ALA A 19 -3.17 -1.34 0.91
N THR A 20 -4.30 -1.36 1.61
CA THR A 20 -4.99 -0.15 2.06
C THR A 20 -5.36 -0.26 3.52
N ILE A 21 -5.09 0.80 4.28
CA ILE A 21 -5.52 0.97 5.66
C ILE A 21 -6.36 2.24 5.69
N ARG A 22 -7.63 2.09 6.07
CA ARG A 22 -8.55 3.20 6.29
C ARG A 22 -8.86 3.30 7.77
N MET A 23 -8.63 4.47 8.35
CA MET A 23 -8.76 4.69 9.78
C MET A 23 -9.38 6.06 10.05
N ILE A 24 -9.97 6.18 11.23
CA ILE A 24 -10.45 7.45 11.77
C ILE A 24 -9.56 7.77 12.96
N ALA A 25 -8.59 8.67 12.79
CA ALA A 25 -7.72 9.11 13.87
C ALA A 25 -8.53 9.81 14.95
N ASP A 26 -8.14 9.61 16.22
CA ASP A 26 -8.65 10.44 17.30
C ASP A 26 -8.29 11.91 17.05
N SER A 27 -9.21 12.84 17.33
CA SER A 27 -9.05 14.26 16.96
C SER A 27 -7.83 14.94 17.60
N GLY A 28 -7.29 14.38 18.70
CA GLY A 28 -6.06 14.86 19.34
C GLY A 28 -4.77 14.32 18.73
N ASN A 29 -4.85 13.31 17.86
CA ASN A 29 -3.69 12.53 17.39
C ASN A 29 -3.47 12.66 15.87
N ILE A 30 -4.27 13.47 15.15
CA ILE A 30 -4.23 13.55 13.67
C ILE A 30 -2.81 13.89 13.19
N ASP A 31 -2.20 14.94 13.74
CA ASP A 31 -0.86 15.38 13.35
C ASP A 31 0.20 14.31 13.62
N GLU A 32 0.10 13.61 14.75
CA GLU A 32 1.00 12.51 15.11
C GLU A 32 0.86 11.33 14.14
N VAL A 33 -0.38 10.94 13.80
CA VAL A 33 -0.65 9.89 12.81
C VAL A 33 -0.06 10.27 11.45
N ILE A 34 -0.29 11.50 10.99
CA ILE A 34 0.25 11.99 9.71
C ILE A 34 1.78 12.04 9.73
N GLU A 35 2.40 12.47 10.83
CA GLU A 35 3.86 12.49 10.98
C GLU A 35 4.44 11.07 10.91
N ILE A 36 3.86 10.12 11.64
CA ILE A 36 4.31 8.72 11.66
C ILE A 36 4.16 8.12 10.25
N LEU A 37 2.99 8.23 9.62
CA LEU A 37 2.76 7.70 8.27
C LEU A 37 3.66 8.37 7.23
N SER A 38 3.90 9.68 7.35
CA SER A 38 4.82 10.41 6.47
C SER A 38 6.26 9.93 6.61
N SER A 39 6.69 9.63 7.84
CA SER A 39 8.00 9.02 8.12
C SER A 39 8.12 7.64 7.47
N VAL A 40 7.07 6.81 7.56
CA VAL A 40 7.03 5.48 6.93
C VAL A 40 7.04 5.61 5.40
N LYS A 41 6.23 6.50 4.83
CA LYS A 41 6.18 6.78 3.39
C LYS A 41 7.55 7.12 2.84
N ARG A 42 8.26 8.11 3.41
CA ARG A 42 9.61 8.50 2.95
C ARG A 42 10.61 7.34 2.96
N GLN A 43 10.55 6.48 3.98
CA GLN A 43 11.44 5.32 4.11
C GLN A 43 11.05 4.15 3.20
N THR A 44 9.78 4.09 2.80
CA THR A 44 9.25 3.06 1.93
C THR A 44 9.47 3.40 0.46
N GLU A 45 9.31 4.68 0.07
CA GLU A 45 9.59 5.18 -1.28
C GLU A 45 11.07 5.11 -1.66
N GLY A 46 11.98 5.12 -0.67
CA GLY A 46 13.41 4.91 -0.89
C GLY A 46 13.80 3.47 -1.24
N LYS A 47 12.85 2.52 -1.28
CA LYS A 47 13.08 1.10 -1.59
C LYS A 47 12.53 0.77 -2.98
N SER A 48 13.31 0.06 -3.80
CA SER A 48 12.94 -0.34 -5.16
C SER A 48 11.69 -1.23 -5.26
N ASP A 49 11.24 -1.78 -4.13
CA ASP A 49 10.27 -2.86 -4.10
C ASP A 49 8.84 -2.38 -3.77
N CYS A 50 8.70 -1.12 -3.34
CA CYS A 50 7.42 -0.41 -3.22
C CYS A 50 7.24 0.50 -4.43
N ILE A 51 6.18 0.25 -5.20
CA ILE A 51 5.86 1.00 -6.42
C ILE A 51 5.22 2.34 -6.08
N SER A 52 4.41 2.38 -5.03
CA SER A 52 3.69 3.59 -4.63
C SER A 52 3.35 3.54 -3.15
N CYS A 53 3.47 4.66 -2.46
CA CYS A 53 3.02 4.83 -1.08
C CYS A 53 2.33 6.19 -0.97
N LEU A 54 1.08 6.23 -0.51
CA LEU A 54 0.25 7.43 -0.50
C LEU A 54 -0.48 7.58 0.84
N ILE A 55 -0.67 8.83 1.24
CA ILE A 55 -1.49 9.22 2.39
C ILE A 55 -2.56 10.15 1.84
N HIS A 56 -3.82 9.83 2.09
CA HIS A 56 -4.97 10.68 1.75
C HIS A 56 -5.75 11.03 3.01
N GLN A 57 -6.20 12.28 3.08
CA GLN A 57 -7.20 12.73 4.05
C GLN A 57 -8.49 13.09 3.32
N GLU A 58 -9.63 12.83 3.94
CA GLU A 58 -10.91 13.28 3.40
C GLU A 58 -11.07 14.80 3.59
N VAL A 59 -11.49 15.50 2.54
CA VAL A 59 -11.61 16.97 2.53
C VAL A 59 -12.57 17.49 3.61
N ASN A 60 -13.64 16.76 3.90
CA ASN A 60 -14.66 17.16 4.89
C ASN A 60 -14.45 16.49 6.26
N SER A 61 -13.42 15.67 6.42
CA SER A 61 -13.15 14.88 7.62
C SER A 61 -11.66 14.56 7.69
N GLU A 62 -10.86 15.53 8.11
CA GLU A 62 -9.39 15.43 8.10
C GLU A 62 -8.84 14.28 8.98
N ASN A 63 -9.65 13.80 9.93
CA ASN A 63 -9.35 12.64 10.75
C ASN A 63 -9.58 11.30 10.03
N HIS A 64 -10.26 11.29 8.88
CA HIS A 64 -10.39 10.12 8.02
C HIS A 64 -9.16 10.01 7.13
N ILE A 65 -8.31 9.03 7.44
CA ILE A 65 -7.02 8.84 6.82
C ILE A 65 -7.02 7.52 6.06
N THR A 66 -6.56 7.57 4.81
CA THR A 66 -6.25 6.38 4.02
C THR A 66 -4.76 6.32 3.76
N TYR A 67 -4.12 5.27 4.27
CA TYR A 67 -2.77 4.88 3.90
C TYR A 67 -2.83 3.80 2.81
N LYS A 68 -2.15 4.01 1.69
CA LYS A 68 -2.17 3.11 0.54
C LYS A 68 -0.76 2.79 0.08
N GLU A 69 -0.51 1.52 -0.18
CA GLU A 69 0.74 1.05 -0.76
C GLU A 69 0.49 0.13 -1.95
N ILE A 70 1.39 0.16 -2.93
CA ILE A 70 1.44 -0.80 -4.03
C ILE A 70 2.81 -1.44 -4.02
N TRP A 71 2.84 -2.76 -3.93
CA TRP A 71 4.04 -3.58 -3.85
C TRP A 71 4.23 -4.38 -5.13
N GLU A 72 5.49 -4.56 -5.55
CA GLU A 72 5.85 -5.33 -6.74
C GLU A 72 5.26 -6.76 -6.69
N ASN A 73 5.19 -7.35 -5.50
CA ASN A 73 4.62 -8.66 -5.26
C ASN A 73 4.35 -8.95 -3.79
N GLN A 74 3.68 -10.09 -3.53
CA GLN A 74 3.37 -10.58 -2.18
C GLN A 74 4.62 -10.80 -1.29
N GLU A 75 5.76 -11.20 -1.84
CA GLU A 75 6.98 -11.40 -1.04
C GLU A 75 7.48 -10.08 -0.46
N GLN A 76 7.44 -9.01 -1.26
CA GLN A 76 7.88 -7.69 -0.82
C GLN A 76 6.93 -7.08 0.20
N LEU A 77 5.61 -7.21 0.00
CA LEU A 77 4.63 -6.87 1.02
C LEU A 77 4.88 -7.64 2.32
N ASN A 78 5.11 -8.96 2.24
CA ASN A 78 5.36 -9.80 3.40
C ASN A 78 6.66 -9.41 4.15
N LYS A 79 7.69 -8.96 3.43
CA LYS A 79 8.90 -8.39 4.05
C LYS A 79 8.60 -7.07 4.75
N HIS A 80 7.79 -6.21 4.12
CA HIS A 80 7.36 -4.95 4.72
C HIS A 80 6.57 -5.17 6.01
N ILE A 81 5.56 -6.04 6.01
CA ILE A 81 4.74 -6.38 7.19
C ILE A 81 5.58 -6.83 8.39
N ARG A 82 6.70 -7.53 8.14
CA ARG A 82 7.61 -8.01 9.19
C ARG A 82 8.67 -6.97 9.61
N SER A 83 8.70 -5.81 8.98
CA SER A 83 9.73 -4.80 9.22
C SER A 83 9.39 -3.88 10.40
N ASN A 84 10.42 -3.27 10.98
CA ASN A 84 10.24 -2.23 12.01
C ASN A 84 9.47 -0.99 11.49
N LEU A 85 9.40 -0.79 10.16
CA LEU A 85 8.58 0.28 9.59
C LEU A 85 7.09 -0.03 9.75
N TYR A 86 6.69 -1.28 9.56
CA TYR A 86 5.29 -1.67 9.72
C TYR A 86 4.82 -1.62 11.17
N GLN A 87 5.73 -1.78 12.14
CA GLN A 87 5.41 -1.53 13.55
C GLN A 87 4.92 -0.09 13.79
N LYS A 88 5.48 0.90 13.07
CA LYS A 88 5.01 2.28 13.15
C LYS A 88 3.60 2.43 12.59
N ILE A 89 3.26 1.69 11.53
CA ILE A 89 1.89 1.64 11.00
C ILE A 89 0.94 1.02 12.05
N LEU A 90 1.35 -0.03 12.75
CA LEU A 90 0.55 -0.62 13.82
C LEU A 90 0.27 0.37 14.96
N ILE A 91 1.25 1.21 15.33
CA ILE A 91 1.03 2.30 16.30
C ILE A 91 -0.07 3.25 15.82
N THR A 92 -0.08 3.61 14.53
CA THR A 92 -1.15 4.48 13.99
C THR A 92 -2.51 3.79 13.97
N ILE A 93 -2.55 2.48 13.73
CA ILE A 93 -3.78 1.68 13.82
C ILE A 93 -4.35 1.73 15.25
N ASP A 94 -3.49 1.66 16.27
CA ASP A 94 -3.90 1.74 17.68
C ASP A 94 -4.41 3.14 18.08
N MET A 95 -4.08 4.18 17.31
CA MET A 95 -4.54 5.56 17.50
C MET A 95 -5.90 5.85 16.83
N SER A 96 -6.57 4.83 16.29
CA SER A 96 -7.88 5.00 15.65
C SER A 96 -9.02 4.94 16.66
N SER A 97 -9.94 5.89 16.54
CA SER A 97 -11.20 5.95 17.32
C SER A 97 -12.12 4.75 17.10
N GLN A 98 -11.94 4.02 15.99
CA GLN A 98 -12.72 2.86 15.59
C GLN A 98 -11.79 1.81 14.98
N ALA A 99 -12.25 0.56 14.89
CA ALA A 99 -11.47 -0.49 14.22
C ALA A 99 -11.18 -0.09 12.76
N PRO A 100 -9.90 0.00 12.33
CA PRO A 100 -9.57 0.39 10.97
C PRO A 100 -9.89 -0.74 9.99
N VAL A 101 -10.17 -0.36 8.75
CA VAL A 101 -10.41 -1.30 7.65
C VAL A 101 -9.10 -1.52 6.90
N ILE A 102 -8.56 -2.74 7.01
CA ILE A 102 -7.34 -3.17 6.34
C ILE A 102 -7.71 -4.15 5.22
N GLN A 103 -7.27 -3.87 4.00
CA GLN A 103 -7.58 -4.68 2.82
C GLN A 103 -6.35 -4.87 1.95
N PHE A 104 -6.26 -6.04 1.31
CA PHE A 104 -5.22 -6.39 0.36
C PHE A 104 -5.87 -6.81 -0.95
N PHE A 105 -5.38 -6.28 -2.05
CA PHE A 105 -5.90 -6.53 -3.39
C PHE A 105 -4.78 -7.04 -4.28
N THR A 106 -5.04 -8.14 -4.97
CA THR A 106 -4.20 -8.59 -6.08
C THR A 106 -4.54 -7.76 -7.31
N ILE A 107 -3.57 -7.04 -7.85
CA ILE A 107 -3.76 -6.23 -9.06
C ILE A 107 -3.57 -7.14 -10.28
N SER A 108 -4.65 -7.43 -11.00
CA SER A 108 -4.62 -8.23 -12.23
C SER A 108 -4.19 -7.42 -13.45
N HIS A 109 -4.43 -6.12 -13.45
CA HIS A 109 -4.13 -5.22 -14.58
C HIS A 109 -3.97 -3.78 -14.08
N ILE A 110 -3.01 -3.05 -14.64
CA ILE A 110 -2.85 -1.60 -14.46
C ILE A 110 -2.95 -0.97 -15.84
N ALA A 111 -3.81 0.03 -15.98
CA ALA A 111 -3.96 0.82 -17.19
C ALA A 111 -3.94 2.30 -16.85
N GLY A 112 -3.45 3.11 -17.78
CA GLY A 112 -3.46 4.56 -17.75
C GLY A 112 -4.53 5.15 -18.67
N ILE A 113 -4.15 6.23 -19.35
CA ILE A 113 -5.04 7.00 -20.23
C ILE A 113 -5.58 6.16 -21.40
N GLU A 114 -4.85 5.15 -21.84
CA GLU A 114 -5.23 4.27 -22.96
C GLU A 114 -6.54 3.50 -22.69
N LEU A 115 -6.84 3.20 -21.43
CA LEU A 115 -8.12 2.59 -21.06
C LEU A 115 -9.29 3.56 -21.21
N ILE A 116 -9.04 4.85 -20.92
CA ILE A 116 -10.05 5.91 -21.09
C ILE A 116 -10.32 6.11 -22.58
N GLU A 117 -9.27 6.19 -23.40
CA GLU A 117 -9.40 6.31 -24.86
C GLU A 117 -10.22 5.16 -25.45
N THR A 118 -9.89 3.92 -25.07
CA THR A 118 -10.61 2.72 -25.54
C THR A 118 -12.10 2.71 -25.12
N ALA A 119 -12.44 3.28 -23.96
CA ALA A 119 -13.82 3.30 -23.47
C ALA A 119 -14.68 4.43 -24.07
N LEU A 120 -14.06 5.40 -24.73
CA LEU A 120 -14.72 6.54 -25.36
C LEU A 120 -14.97 6.35 -26.87
N GLU A 121 -14.37 5.32 -27.48
CA GLU A 121 -14.66 4.86 -28.86
C GLU A 121 -15.98 4.09 -28.95
#